data_AF-A0A7C4M3C1-F1
#
_entry.id   AF-A0A7C4M3C1-F1
#
_cell.length_a   1.000
_cell.length_b   1.000
_cell.length_c   1.000
_cell.angle_alpha   90.00
_cell.angle_beta   90.00
_cell.angle_gamma   90.00
#
_symmetry.space_group_name_H-M   'P 1'
#
loop_
_entity.id
_entity.type
_entity.pdbx_description
1 polymer ?
#
loop_
_entity_poly.entity_id
_entity_poly.type
_entity_poly.pdbx_seq_one_letter_code
_entity_poly.pdbx_strand_id
1 'polypeptide(L)'
;MSLEIQDLEDLLRTLILVESGRRAVSKSRLEHRIESICDGNFCVDRTDFSETLRSMIEEGLIIDYGDSIRLTRKGAKISSEWKNFLYRDEPILEIVVGIADGSITSLVVIISSLIAGLASKVAFIASILSLAVVALTNFSSFLLGGITEDLADLETLQNLITYSLSDVSDVNERERALLLTRGIFNLLRVKRSRSSIIASLICGVTTFISGMVPLAIFLLLPHPIDMLLSLPIIGATIGFFLVYYRSRKTRMPWKIILLQTIIVIVVAVAVSLLLGTQI
;
A
#
# COMPACT_ATOMS: atom_id res chain seq x y z
N MET A 1 4.64 17.66 15.09
CA MET A 1 4.49 18.40 13.81
C MET A 1 3.13 19.06 13.88
N SER A 2 3.07 20.38 14.08
CA SER A 2 1.85 21.12 13.80
C SER A 2 1.74 21.19 12.28
N LEU A 3 0.68 20.59 11.76
CA LEU A 3 0.36 20.56 10.34
C LEU A 3 -0.51 21.79 10.09
N GLU A 4 0.08 22.96 10.23
CA GLU A 4 -0.58 24.23 9.95
C GLU A 4 -0.20 24.59 8.51
N ILE A 5 -0.96 24.04 7.56
CA ILE A 5 -0.99 24.59 6.20
C ILE A 5 -1.91 25.80 6.31
N GLN A 6 -1.33 26.95 6.64
CA GLN A 6 -2.08 28.20 6.80
C GLN A 6 -2.10 28.95 5.47
N ASP A 7 -0.98 28.96 4.73
CA ASP A 7 -0.81 29.83 3.57
C ASP A 7 -0.30 29.11 2.30
N LEU A 8 -0.32 29.83 1.18
CA LEU A 8 0.15 29.36 -0.13
C LEU A 8 1.63 28.93 -0.09
N GLU A 9 2.46 29.62 0.70
CA GLU A 9 3.88 29.32 0.88
C GLU A 9 4.10 27.90 1.42
N ASP A 10 3.28 27.45 2.38
CA ASP A 10 3.41 26.13 3.00
C ASP A 10 3.07 24.98 2.03
N LEU A 11 2.05 25.19 1.20
CA LEU A 11 1.70 24.26 0.11
C LEU A 11 2.84 24.18 -0.90
N LEU A 12 3.39 25.33 -1.30
CA LEU A 12 4.46 25.40 -2.28
C LEU A 12 5.75 24.77 -1.74
N ARG A 13 6.09 25.05 -0.49
CA ARG A 13 7.21 24.43 0.24
C ARG A 13 7.10 22.91 0.27
N THR A 14 5.92 22.38 0.62
CA THR A 14 5.69 20.94 0.67
C THR A 14 5.90 20.31 -0.70
N LEU A 15 5.40 20.95 -1.75
CA LEU A 15 5.53 20.47 -3.11
C LEU A 15 6.98 20.51 -3.61
N ILE A 16 7.71 21.59 -3.32
CA ILE A 16 9.14 21.71 -3.59
C ILE A 16 9.92 20.59 -2.89
N LEU A 17 9.63 20.30 -1.62
CA LEU A 17 10.29 19.22 -0.87
C LEU A 17 10.01 17.84 -1.45
N VAL A 18 8.79 17.59 -1.92
CA VAL A 18 8.41 16.29 -2.50
C VAL A 18 9.05 16.10 -3.88
N GLU A 19 9.03 17.12 -4.73
CA GLU A 19 9.57 17.04 -6.10
C GLU A 19 11.11 17.16 -6.14
N SER A 20 11.71 17.88 -5.19
CA SER A 20 13.16 17.92 -5.00
C SER A 20 13.61 16.58 -4.41
N GLY A 21 14.11 15.68 -5.25
CA GLY A 21 14.73 14.44 -4.78
C GLY A 21 16.03 14.67 -4.00
N ARG A 22 16.78 13.60 -3.72
CA ARG A 22 18.14 13.71 -3.15
C ARG A 22 19.17 14.33 -4.11
N ARG A 23 18.84 14.41 -5.41
CA ARG A 23 19.71 14.97 -6.46
C ARG A 23 19.42 16.45 -6.65
N ALA A 24 20.42 17.19 -7.14
CA ALA A 24 20.22 18.58 -7.53
C ALA A 24 19.19 18.66 -8.68
N VAL A 25 18.25 19.60 -8.57
CA VAL A 25 17.21 19.85 -9.57
C VAL A 25 17.32 21.30 -10.03
N SER A 26 17.17 21.56 -11.33
CA SER A 26 17.18 22.94 -11.83
C SER A 26 15.92 23.68 -11.41
N LYS A 27 16.05 24.97 -11.09
CA LYS A 27 14.93 25.81 -10.63
C LYS A 27 13.83 25.89 -11.69
N SER A 28 14.22 26.10 -12.95
CA SER A 28 13.32 26.13 -14.11
C SER A 28 12.51 24.84 -14.32
N ARG A 29 13.12 23.68 -14.09
CA ARG A 29 12.44 22.38 -14.21
C ARG A 29 11.49 22.15 -13.06
N LEU A 30 11.82 22.65 -11.88
CA LEU A 30 10.96 22.57 -10.71
C LEU A 30 9.74 23.47 -10.93
N GLU A 31 9.93 24.73 -11.27
CA GLU A 31 8.88 25.72 -11.61
C GLU A 31 7.90 25.14 -12.65
N HIS A 32 8.41 24.66 -13.78
CA HIS A 32 7.57 24.04 -14.82
C HIS A 32 6.81 22.79 -14.32
N ARG A 33 7.39 22.01 -13.40
CA ARG A 33 6.66 20.86 -12.80
C ARG A 33 5.52 21.34 -11.91
N ILE A 34 5.73 22.38 -11.11
CA ILE A 34 4.69 22.96 -10.27
C ILE A 34 3.56 23.54 -11.13
N GLU A 35 3.90 24.29 -12.18
CA GLU A 35 2.93 24.83 -13.13
C GLU A 35 2.13 23.70 -13.82
N SER A 36 2.80 22.60 -14.20
CA SER A 36 2.12 21.46 -14.82
C SER A 36 1.13 20.75 -13.89
N ILE A 37 1.32 20.84 -12.56
CA ILE A 37 0.39 20.29 -11.57
C ILE A 37 -0.88 21.14 -11.48
N CYS A 38 -0.79 22.41 -11.89
CA CYS A 38 -1.90 23.36 -11.91
C CYS A 38 -2.66 23.35 -13.24
N ASP A 39 -2.44 22.36 -14.11
CA ASP A 39 -3.01 22.25 -15.47
C ASP A 39 -2.84 23.54 -16.31
N GLY A 40 -1.72 24.24 -16.11
CA GLY A 40 -1.43 25.50 -16.83
C GLY A 40 -2.23 26.71 -16.37
N ASN A 41 -3.03 26.60 -15.30
CA ASN A 41 -3.59 27.75 -14.63
C ASN A 41 -2.50 28.41 -13.75
N PHE A 42 -2.31 29.71 -13.89
CA PHE A 42 -1.39 30.53 -13.09
C PHE A 42 -1.79 30.48 -11.59
N CYS A 43 -1.34 29.45 -10.88
CA CYS A 43 -1.60 29.28 -9.45
C CYS A 43 -0.46 29.77 -8.56
N VAL A 44 0.72 30.02 -9.14
CA VAL A 44 1.94 30.41 -8.43
C VAL A 44 2.66 31.47 -9.26
N ASP A 45 2.82 32.68 -8.72
CA ASP A 45 3.63 33.70 -9.39
C ASP A 45 5.12 33.41 -9.20
N ARG A 46 5.96 33.89 -10.13
CA ARG A 46 7.43 33.75 -10.02
C ARG A 46 7.99 34.36 -8.73
N THR A 47 7.34 35.39 -8.23
CA THR A 47 7.65 36.03 -6.95
C THR A 47 7.47 35.05 -5.80
N ASP A 48 6.29 34.44 -5.70
CA ASP A 48 5.91 33.51 -4.62
C ASP A 48 6.85 32.29 -4.59
N PHE A 49 7.20 31.77 -5.77
CA PHE A 49 8.17 30.70 -5.91
C PHE A 49 9.57 31.10 -5.43
N SER A 50 10.03 32.29 -5.81
CA SER A 50 11.34 32.79 -5.40
C SER A 50 11.43 33.10 -3.90
N GLU A 51 10.35 33.64 -3.31
CA GLU A 51 10.24 33.93 -1.88
C GLU A 51 10.21 32.63 -1.06
N THR A 52 9.43 31.64 -1.50
CA THR A 52 9.39 30.32 -0.85
C THR A 52 10.76 29.64 -0.89
N LEU A 53 11.48 29.71 -2.02
CA LEU A 53 12.85 29.19 -2.09
C LEU A 53 13.78 29.93 -1.12
N ARG A 54 13.67 31.25 -1.01
CA ARG A 54 14.49 32.04 -0.08
C ARG A 54 14.23 31.63 1.37
N SER A 55 12.96 31.53 1.77
CA SER A 55 12.51 31.04 3.07
C SER A 55 13.07 29.64 3.37
N MET A 56 13.01 28.71 2.40
CA MET A 56 13.58 27.37 2.56
C MET A 56 15.11 27.34 2.68
N ILE A 57 15.82 28.30 2.06
CA ILE A 57 17.27 28.46 2.21
C ILE A 57 17.59 28.98 3.62
N GLU A 58 16.88 30.02 4.07
CA GLU A 58 17.03 30.63 5.39
C GLU A 58 16.82 29.60 6.52
N GLU A 59 15.86 28.70 6.36
CA GLU A 59 15.60 27.61 7.32
C GLU A 59 16.55 26.40 7.22
N GLY A 60 17.47 26.43 6.25
CA GLY A 60 18.44 25.37 6.00
C GLY A 60 17.81 24.08 5.48
N LEU A 61 16.69 24.15 4.76
CA LEU A 61 16.05 23.00 4.12
C LEU A 61 16.68 22.68 2.76
N ILE A 62 17.13 23.71 2.04
CA ILE A 62 17.75 23.58 0.71
C ILE A 62 19.05 24.37 0.62
N ILE A 63 19.92 23.95 -0.29
CA ILE A 63 21.16 24.62 -0.68
C ILE A 63 20.96 25.11 -2.11
N ASP A 64 21.21 26.40 -2.32
CA ASP A 64 21.18 27.03 -3.64
C ASP A 64 22.56 27.02 -4.30
N TYR A 65 22.60 26.55 -5.54
CA TYR A 65 23.78 26.56 -6.42
C TYR A 65 23.57 27.49 -7.63
N GLY A 66 22.71 28.50 -7.50
CA GLY A 66 22.40 29.45 -8.55
C GLY A 66 21.23 28.96 -9.42
N ASP A 67 21.51 28.08 -10.38
CA ASP A 67 20.48 27.53 -11.29
C ASP A 67 19.88 26.20 -10.79
N SER A 68 20.45 25.63 -9.73
CA SER A 68 19.98 24.36 -9.15
C SER A 68 19.87 24.42 -7.65
N ILE A 69 18.93 23.65 -7.12
CA ILE A 69 18.70 23.49 -5.68
C ILE A 69 18.95 22.04 -5.28
N ARG A 70 19.43 21.83 -4.05
CA ARG A 70 19.59 20.49 -3.46
C ARG A 70 19.09 20.49 -2.03
N LEU A 71 18.39 19.43 -1.63
CA LEU A 71 17.97 19.26 -0.23
C LEU A 71 19.19 19.12 0.70
N THR A 72 19.13 19.78 1.86
CA THR A 72 20.06 19.51 2.98
C THR A 72 19.71 18.18 3.65
N ARG A 73 20.48 17.75 4.64
CA ARG A 73 20.13 16.57 5.45
C ARG A 73 18.79 16.75 6.19
N LYS A 74 18.51 17.97 6.67
CA LYS A 74 17.25 18.35 7.32
C LYS A 74 16.09 18.30 6.31
N GLY A 75 16.24 18.95 5.16
CA GLY A 75 15.25 18.93 4.09
C GLY A 75 15.00 17.53 3.52
N ALA A 76 16.03 16.70 3.38
CA ALA A 76 15.90 15.32 2.92
C ALA A 76 15.13 14.43 3.90
N LYS A 77 15.30 14.64 5.21
CA LYS A 77 14.53 13.93 6.24
C LYS A 77 13.05 14.30 6.15
N ILE A 78 12.74 15.60 6.12
CA ILE A 78 11.37 16.10 6.02
C ILE A 78 10.73 15.66 4.69
N SER A 79 11.45 15.76 3.57
CA SER A 79 11.01 15.24 2.27
C SER A 79 10.69 13.75 2.32
N SER A 80 11.50 12.94 3.02
CA SER A 80 11.22 11.51 3.18
C SER A 80 10.00 11.23 4.06
N GLU A 81 9.79 12.01 5.13
CA GLU A 81 8.61 11.89 5.98
C GLU A 81 7.34 12.23 5.18
N TRP A 82 7.38 13.32 4.39
CA TRP A 82 6.30 13.68 3.47
C TRP A 82 6.05 12.63 2.40
N LYS A 83 7.10 12.11 1.77
CA LYS A 83 6.96 11.03 0.77
C LYS A 83 6.36 9.78 1.38
N ASN A 84 6.80 9.38 2.57
CA ASN A 84 6.23 8.22 3.25
C ASN A 84 4.76 8.43 3.62
N PHE A 85 4.41 9.63 4.08
CA PHE A 85 3.03 10.00 4.40
C PHE A 85 2.14 10.02 3.14
N LEU A 86 2.62 10.62 2.05
CA LEU A 86 1.87 10.80 0.82
C LEU A 86 1.81 9.54 -0.06
N TYR A 87 2.86 8.71 -0.05
CA TYR A 87 3.04 7.60 -1.00
C TYR A 87 3.02 6.19 -0.39
N ARG A 88 2.90 6.02 0.94
CA ARG A 88 2.74 4.72 1.64
C ARG A 88 3.69 3.64 1.06
N ASP A 89 4.98 3.79 1.31
CA ASP A 89 6.04 3.19 0.47
C ASP A 89 6.30 1.67 0.61
N GLU A 90 5.58 0.92 1.45
CA GLU A 90 5.98 -0.49 1.69
C GLU A 90 4.79 -1.48 1.77
N PRO A 91 4.62 -2.38 0.77
CA PRO A 91 3.53 -3.35 0.71
C PRO A 91 3.79 -4.58 1.60
N ILE A 92 4.38 -4.39 2.79
CA ILE A 92 4.80 -5.52 3.64
C ILE A 92 3.57 -6.23 4.20
N LEU A 93 2.52 -5.49 4.54
CA LEU A 93 1.31 -6.09 5.11
C LEU A 93 0.58 -6.94 4.06
N GLU A 94 0.55 -6.47 2.83
CA GLU A 94 -0.04 -7.09 1.65
C GLU A 94 0.66 -8.41 1.33
N ILE A 95 2.00 -8.43 1.39
CA ILE A 95 2.78 -9.67 1.25
C ILE A 95 2.40 -10.67 2.33
N VAL A 96 2.32 -10.23 3.58
CA VAL A 96 2.02 -11.11 4.72
C VAL A 96 0.60 -11.67 4.64
N VAL A 97 -0.38 -10.83 4.27
CA VAL A 97 -1.77 -11.26 4.06
C VAL A 97 -1.85 -12.22 2.88
N GLY A 98 -1.15 -11.95 1.78
CA GLY A 98 -1.10 -12.87 0.64
C GLY A 98 -0.51 -14.22 1.01
N ILE A 99 0.64 -14.26 1.70
CA ILE A 99 1.25 -15.50 2.19
C ILE A 99 0.30 -16.29 3.08
N ALA A 100 -0.40 -15.60 3.98
CA ALA A 100 -1.35 -16.19 4.90
C ALA A 100 -2.50 -16.89 4.17
N ASP A 101 -3.19 -16.17 3.29
CA ASP A 101 -4.40 -16.66 2.61
C ASP A 101 -4.07 -17.77 1.61
N GLY A 102 -2.94 -17.67 0.90
CA GLY A 102 -2.48 -18.74 0.02
C GLY A 102 -2.12 -20.01 0.79
N SER A 103 -1.42 -19.86 1.93
CA SER A 103 -1.07 -21.00 2.80
C SER A 103 -2.32 -21.68 3.39
N ILE A 104 -3.31 -20.92 3.87
CA ILE A 104 -4.56 -21.48 4.39
C ILE A 104 -5.35 -22.18 3.28
N THR A 105 -5.45 -21.56 2.10
CA THR A 105 -6.16 -22.14 0.96
C THR A 105 -5.53 -23.48 0.55
N SER A 106 -4.20 -23.54 0.45
CA SER A 106 -3.50 -24.79 0.16
C SER A 106 -3.76 -25.87 1.22
N LEU A 107 -3.76 -25.51 2.51
CA LEU A 107 -4.06 -26.43 3.60
C LEU A 107 -5.45 -27.05 3.44
N VAL A 108 -6.46 -26.22 3.22
CA VAL A 108 -7.85 -26.66 3.07
C VAL A 108 -7.98 -27.59 1.87
N VAL A 109 -7.36 -27.25 0.73
CA VAL A 109 -7.40 -28.09 -0.48
C VAL A 109 -6.70 -29.43 -0.25
N ILE A 110 -5.51 -29.45 0.36
CA ILE A 110 -4.77 -30.69 0.65
C ILE A 110 -5.59 -31.59 1.56
N ILE A 111 -6.10 -31.07 2.68
CA ILE A 111 -6.92 -31.85 3.62
C ILE A 111 -8.18 -32.37 2.95
N SER A 112 -8.88 -31.53 2.17
CA SER A 112 -10.09 -31.93 1.44
C SER A 112 -9.79 -33.02 0.42
N SER A 113 -8.68 -32.91 -0.32
CA SER A 113 -8.24 -33.90 -1.30
C SER A 113 -7.95 -35.26 -0.67
N LEU A 114 -7.36 -35.26 0.53
CA LEU A 114 -7.02 -36.46 1.28
C LEU A 114 -8.27 -37.18 1.78
N ILE A 115 -9.22 -36.43 2.34
CA ILE A 115 -10.46 -36.96 2.88
C ILE A 115 -11.33 -37.55 1.76
N ALA A 116 -11.49 -36.82 0.66
CA ALA A 116 -12.38 -37.22 -0.43
C ALA A 116 -11.74 -38.18 -1.44
N GLY A 117 -10.46 -38.55 -1.27
CA GLY A 117 -9.78 -39.51 -2.15
C GLY A 117 -9.75 -39.09 -3.62
N LEU A 118 -9.64 -37.78 -3.88
CA LEU A 118 -9.75 -37.23 -5.24
C LEU A 118 -8.64 -37.75 -6.16
N ALA A 119 -8.99 -38.05 -7.42
CA ALA A 119 -8.02 -38.35 -8.46
C ALA A 119 -7.07 -37.15 -8.66
N SER A 120 -5.76 -37.42 -8.80
CA SER A 120 -4.72 -36.39 -8.85
C SER A 120 -4.94 -35.29 -9.90
N LYS A 121 -5.47 -35.66 -11.09
CA LYS A 121 -5.80 -34.69 -12.15
C LYS A 121 -6.94 -33.75 -11.76
N VAL A 122 -7.96 -34.26 -11.07
CA VAL A 122 -9.12 -33.47 -10.62
C VAL A 122 -8.71 -32.57 -9.46
N ALA A 123 -7.95 -33.11 -8.50
CA ALA A 123 -7.38 -32.35 -7.40
C ALA A 123 -6.48 -31.20 -7.90
N PHE A 124 -5.64 -31.45 -8.92
CA PHE A 124 -4.80 -30.42 -9.52
C PHE A 124 -5.62 -29.28 -10.14
N ILE A 125 -6.59 -29.57 -10.98
CA ILE A 125 -7.44 -28.54 -11.61
C ILE A 125 -8.23 -27.75 -10.57
N ALA A 126 -8.85 -28.45 -9.60
CA ALA A 126 -9.61 -27.81 -8.54
C ALA A 126 -8.73 -26.91 -7.67
N SER A 127 -7.50 -27.35 -7.37
CA SER A 127 -6.55 -26.58 -6.56
C SER A 127 -6.10 -25.30 -7.25
N ILE A 128 -5.78 -25.35 -8.55
CA ILE A 128 -5.42 -24.17 -9.34
C ILE A 128 -6.59 -23.20 -9.42
N LEU A 129 -7.79 -23.69 -9.72
CA LEU A 129 -8.97 -22.84 -9.84
C LEU A 129 -9.29 -22.15 -8.51
N SER A 130 -9.22 -22.89 -7.40
CA SER A 130 -9.45 -22.35 -6.06
C SER A 130 -8.41 -21.28 -5.70
N LEU A 131 -7.12 -21.54 -5.93
CA LEU A 131 -6.06 -20.56 -5.70
C LEU A 131 -6.21 -19.31 -6.58
N ALA A 132 -6.58 -19.47 -7.85
CA ALA A 132 -6.79 -18.35 -8.75
C ALA A 132 -7.96 -17.48 -8.27
N VAL A 133 -9.06 -18.10 -7.81
CA VAL A 133 -10.20 -17.38 -7.25
C VAL A 133 -9.80 -16.60 -5.99
N VAL A 134 -9.11 -17.25 -5.03
CA VAL A 134 -8.68 -16.57 -3.79
C VAL A 134 -7.69 -15.44 -4.10
N ALA A 135 -6.72 -15.66 -4.98
CA ALA A 135 -5.77 -14.63 -5.39
C ALA A 135 -6.47 -13.44 -6.07
N LEU A 136 -7.49 -13.69 -6.89
CA LEU A 136 -8.29 -12.64 -7.55
C LEU A 136 -9.17 -11.88 -6.54
N THR A 137 -9.76 -12.58 -5.57
CA THR A 137 -10.52 -11.95 -4.49
C THR A 137 -9.60 -11.05 -3.67
N ASN A 138 -8.41 -11.51 -3.29
CA ASN A 138 -7.44 -10.70 -2.55
C ASN A 138 -6.96 -9.49 -3.36
N PHE A 139 -6.63 -9.69 -4.63
CA PHE A 139 -6.31 -8.59 -5.54
C PHE A 139 -7.44 -7.55 -5.57
N SER A 140 -8.68 -7.99 -5.77
CA SER A 140 -9.84 -7.10 -5.85
C SER A 140 -10.07 -6.36 -4.52
N SER A 141 -10.00 -7.06 -3.39
CA SER A 141 -10.18 -6.48 -2.06
C SER A 141 -9.14 -5.40 -1.74
N PHE A 142 -7.86 -5.64 -2.04
CA PHE A 142 -6.82 -4.63 -1.82
C PHE A 142 -6.90 -3.47 -2.82
N LEU A 143 -7.27 -3.74 -4.08
CA LEU A 143 -7.45 -2.69 -5.08
C LEU A 143 -8.62 -1.76 -4.71
N LEU A 144 -9.81 -2.32 -4.50
CA LEU A 144 -10.98 -1.53 -4.13
C LEU A 144 -10.79 -0.90 -2.75
N GLY A 145 -10.39 -1.69 -1.74
CA GLY A 145 -10.17 -1.20 -0.38
C GLY A 145 -9.16 -0.06 -0.35
N GLY A 146 -8.02 -0.23 -1.02
CA GLY A 146 -6.99 0.80 -1.14
C GLY A 146 -7.51 2.06 -1.84
N ILE A 147 -8.19 1.92 -2.98
CA ILE A 147 -8.77 3.09 -3.69
C ILE A 147 -9.81 3.81 -2.82
N THR A 148 -10.65 3.07 -2.11
CA THR A 148 -11.70 3.67 -1.25
C THR A 148 -11.13 4.36 -0.01
N GLU A 149 -10.14 3.76 0.67
CA GLU A 149 -9.43 4.37 1.81
C GLU A 149 -8.70 5.63 1.34
N ASP A 150 -8.00 5.54 0.22
CA ASP A 150 -7.27 6.63 -0.38
C ASP A 150 -8.18 7.81 -0.77
N LEU A 151 -9.34 7.54 -1.35
CA LEU A 151 -10.32 8.57 -1.72
C LEU A 151 -10.93 9.24 -0.49
N ALA A 152 -11.29 8.46 0.54
CA ALA A 152 -11.86 9.00 1.78
C ALA A 152 -10.85 9.88 2.54
N ASP A 153 -9.59 9.45 2.61
CA ASP A 153 -8.50 10.23 3.21
C ASP A 153 -8.26 11.54 2.44
N LEU A 154 -8.22 11.47 1.11
CA LEU A 154 -8.00 12.65 0.27
C LEU A 154 -9.17 13.63 0.38
N GLU A 155 -10.42 13.14 0.41
CA GLU A 155 -11.61 13.98 0.61
C GLU A 155 -11.58 14.66 1.98
N THR A 156 -11.20 13.92 3.03
CA THR A 156 -11.07 14.47 4.39
C THR A 156 -9.98 15.55 4.46
N LEU A 157 -8.80 15.28 3.88
CA LEU A 157 -7.71 16.25 3.81
C LEU A 157 -8.11 17.49 2.98
N GLN A 158 -8.83 17.28 1.87
CA GLN A 158 -9.30 18.38 1.03
C GLN A 158 -10.28 19.27 1.80
N ASN A 159 -11.19 18.68 2.57
CA ASN A 159 -12.12 19.42 3.41
C ASN A 159 -11.39 20.20 4.52
N LEU A 160 -10.40 19.59 5.17
CA LEU A 160 -9.58 20.26 6.20
C LEU A 160 -8.80 21.45 5.64
N ILE A 161 -8.14 21.28 4.49
CA ILE A 161 -7.38 22.37 3.85
C ILE A 161 -8.34 23.45 3.34
N THR A 162 -9.47 23.08 2.74
CA THR A 162 -10.49 24.05 2.29
C THR A 162 -11.05 24.86 3.45
N TYR A 163 -11.24 24.22 4.62
CA TYR A 163 -11.66 24.89 5.84
C TYR A 163 -10.56 25.83 6.38
N SER A 164 -9.31 25.38 6.45
CA SER A 164 -8.16 26.21 6.86
C SER A 164 -8.02 27.46 5.97
N LEU A 165 -8.06 27.26 4.64
CA LEU A 165 -7.97 28.34 3.66
C LEU A 165 -9.18 29.29 3.67
N SER A 166 -10.31 28.88 4.25
CA SER A 166 -11.48 29.76 4.37
C SER A 166 -11.26 30.92 5.35
N ASP A 167 -10.28 30.79 6.25
CA ASP A 167 -9.88 31.80 7.23
C ASP A 167 -8.93 32.87 6.64
N VAL A 168 -8.41 32.66 5.43
CA VAL A 168 -7.57 33.63 4.71
C VAL A 168 -8.42 34.81 4.26
N SER A 169 -8.04 36.03 4.68
CA SER A 169 -8.79 37.26 4.43
C SER A 169 -8.70 37.76 2.98
N ASP A 170 -7.62 37.45 2.25
CA ASP A 170 -7.45 37.87 0.85
C ASP A 170 -8.13 36.87 -0.11
N VAL A 171 -9.08 37.37 -0.89
CA VAL A 171 -9.89 36.57 -1.82
C VAL A 171 -9.04 36.01 -2.97
N ASN A 172 -8.06 36.77 -3.47
CA ASN A 172 -7.23 36.35 -4.59
C ASN A 172 -6.23 35.27 -4.15
N GLU A 173 -5.63 35.45 -2.99
CA GLU A 173 -4.71 34.47 -2.40
C GLU A 173 -5.43 33.15 -2.08
N ARG A 174 -6.64 33.25 -1.52
CA ARG A 174 -7.50 32.10 -1.26
C ARG A 174 -7.85 31.33 -2.54
N GLU A 175 -8.20 32.01 -3.61
CA GLU A 175 -8.55 31.36 -4.89
C GLU A 175 -7.35 30.59 -5.48
N ARG A 176 -6.15 31.21 -5.46
CA ARG A 176 -4.90 30.58 -5.90
C ARG A 176 -4.54 29.37 -5.05
N ALA A 177 -4.65 29.48 -3.72
CA ALA A 177 -4.39 28.37 -2.80
C ALA A 177 -5.36 27.19 -3.01
N LEU A 178 -6.64 27.45 -3.28
CA LEU A 178 -7.62 26.42 -3.59
C LEU A 178 -7.34 25.71 -4.92
N LEU A 179 -6.90 26.44 -5.95
CA LEU A 179 -6.50 25.84 -7.24
C LEU A 179 -5.26 24.96 -7.08
N LEU A 180 -4.23 25.44 -6.38
CA LEU A 180 -3.01 24.67 -6.08
C LEU A 180 -3.37 23.40 -5.30
N THR A 181 -4.22 23.54 -4.27
CA THR A 181 -4.72 22.42 -3.47
C THR A 181 -5.38 21.36 -4.33
N ARG A 182 -6.31 21.75 -5.22
CA ARG A 182 -6.97 20.81 -6.16
C ARG A 182 -5.96 20.09 -7.06
N GLY A 183 -4.97 20.80 -7.60
CA GLY A 183 -3.90 20.21 -8.43
C GLY A 183 -3.11 19.15 -7.66
N ILE A 184 -2.73 19.45 -6.41
CA ILE A 184 -2.03 18.52 -5.52
C ILE A 184 -2.88 17.27 -5.26
N PHE A 185 -4.16 17.45 -4.92
CA PHE A 185 -5.07 16.32 -4.67
C PHE A 185 -5.26 15.44 -5.90
N ASN A 186 -5.34 16.01 -7.10
CA ASN A 186 -5.45 15.25 -8.32
C ASN A 186 -4.19 14.41 -8.60
N LEU A 187 -3.01 15.02 -8.44
CA LEU A 187 -1.74 14.30 -8.56
C LEU A 187 -1.60 13.20 -7.51
N LEU A 188 -1.97 13.47 -6.26
CA LEU A 188 -1.97 12.48 -5.18
C LEU A 188 -2.92 11.33 -5.52
N ARG A 189 -4.14 11.62 -5.97
CA ARG A 189 -5.12 10.60 -6.38
C ARG A 189 -4.57 9.66 -7.45
N VAL A 190 -3.92 10.21 -8.49
CA VAL A 190 -3.31 9.41 -9.56
C VAL A 190 -2.14 8.57 -9.04
N LYS A 191 -1.23 9.16 -8.24
CA LYS A 191 -0.08 8.44 -7.69
C LYS A 191 -0.53 7.35 -6.68
N ARG A 192 -1.52 7.62 -5.82
CA ARG A 192 -2.08 6.64 -4.87
C ARG A 192 -2.77 5.48 -5.58
N SER A 193 -3.59 5.78 -6.58
CA SER A 193 -4.25 4.73 -7.37
C SER A 193 -3.23 3.76 -7.99
N ARG A 194 -2.09 4.27 -8.51
CA ARG A 194 -1.00 3.41 -8.99
C ARG A 194 -0.36 2.59 -7.88
N SER A 195 -0.13 3.17 -6.71
CA SER A 195 0.40 2.45 -5.55
C SER A 195 -0.53 1.34 -5.09
N SER A 196 -1.83 1.61 -5.00
CA SER A 196 -2.88 0.62 -4.68
C SER A 196 -2.91 -0.54 -5.68
N ILE A 197 -2.75 -0.27 -6.99
CA ILE A 197 -2.65 -1.33 -8.01
C ILE A 197 -1.41 -2.21 -7.81
N ILE A 198 -0.27 -1.62 -7.45
CA ILE A 198 0.97 -2.38 -7.20
C ILE A 198 0.80 -3.24 -5.93
N ALA A 199 0.24 -2.66 -4.87
CA ALA A 199 -0.03 -3.35 -3.61
C ALA A 199 -0.98 -4.54 -3.82
N SER A 200 -2.08 -4.35 -4.57
CA SER A 200 -3.02 -5.42 -4.89
C SER A 200 -2.40 -6.50 -5.76
N LEU A 201 -1.59 -6.14 -6.76
CA LEU A 201 -0.86 -7.08 -7.60
C LEU A 201 0.10 -7.94 -6.76
N ILE A 202 0.87 -7.32 -5.86
CA ILE A 202 1.79 -8.02 -4.97
C ILE A 202 1.01 -8.98 -4.05
N CYS A 203 -0.11 -8.54 -3.47
CA CYS A 203 -0.95 -9.40 -2.65
C CYS A 203 -1.49 -10.61 -3.44
N GLY A 204 -2.04 -10.38 -4.64
CA GLY A 204 -2.57 -11.46 -5.48
C GLY A 204 -1.49 -12.47 -5.90
N VAL A 205 -0.33 -11.99 -6.35
CA VAL A 205 0.79 -12.85 -6.76
C VAL A 205 1.35 -13.63 -5.59
N THR A 206 1.54 -12.99 -4.43
CA THR A 206 2.03 -13.68 -3.21
C THR A 206 1.02 -14.70 -2.70
N THR A 207 -0.29 -14.42 -2.79
CA THR A 207 -1.35 -15.38 -2.50
C THR A 207 -1.24 -16.62 -3.38
N PHE A 208 -1.13 -16.42 -4.69
CA PHE A 208 -1.06 -17.53 -5.64
C PHE A 208 0.20 -18.38 -5.43
N ILE A 209 1.38 -17.75 -5.33
CA ILE A 209 2.65 -18.47 -5.16
C ILE A 209 2.70 -19.22 -3.83
N SER A 210 2.32 -18.56 -2.73
CA SER A 210 2.38 -19.16 -1.40
C SER A 210 1.48 -20.37 -1.25
N GLY A 211 0.32 -20.38 -1.93
CA GLY A 211 -0.55 -21.55 -1.97
C GLY A 211 -0.11 -22.62 -2.97
N MET A 212 0.46 -22.22 -4.11
CA MET A 212 0.91 -23.15 -5.15
C MET A 212 2.07 -24.01 -4.69
N VAL A 213 3.02 -23.46 -3.92
CA VAL A 213 4.21 -24.19 -3.50
C VAL A 213 3.87 -25.44 -2.67
N PRO A 214 3.09 -25.37 -1.58
CA PRO A 214 2.67 -26.56 -0.84
C PRO A 214 1.81 -27.52 -1.66
N LEU A 215 0.95 -27.00 -2.54
CA LEU A 215 0.09 -27.82 -3.39
C LEU A 215 0.87 -28.61 -4.44
N ALA A 216 1.86 -27.97 -5.07
CA ALA A 216 2.75 -28.64 -6.01
C ALA A 216 3.56 -29.73 -5.31
N ILE A 217 4.05 -29.48 -4.09
CA ILE A 217 4.73 -30.48 -3.27
C ILE A 217 3.80 -31.66 -2.99
N PHE A 218 2.54 -31.39 -2.59
CA PHE A 218 1.57 -32.43 -2.30
C PHE A 218 1.18 -33.28 -3.52
N LEU A 219 1.00 -32.66 -4.70
CA LEU A 219 0.50 -33.34 -5.89
C LEU A 219 1.58 -34.02 -6.74
N LEU A 220 2.84 -33.57 -6.65
CA LEU A 220 3.94 -34.07 -7.49
C LEU A 220 4.85 -35.06 -6.80
N LEU A 221 4.98 -35.02 -5.46
CA LEU A 221 5.84 -35.96 -4.75
C LEU A 221 5.12 -37.28 -4.47
N PRO A 222 5.87 -38.40 -4.38
CA PRO A 222 5.31 -39.69 -4.02
C PRO A 222 4.94 -39.74 -2.53
N HIS A 223 3.86 -40.46 -2.23
CA HIS A 223 3.48 -40.77 -0.86
C HIS A 223 4.54 -41.63 -0.16
N PRO A 224 4.94 -41.36 1.10
CA PRO A 224 4.40 -40.37 2.06
C PRO A 224 5.16 -39.03 2.14
N ILE A 225 6.10 -38.79 1.22
CA ILE A 225 6.99 -37.61 1.25
C ILE A 225 6.18 -36.32 0.98
N ASP A 226 5.14 -36.43 0.15
CA ASP A 226 4.14 -35.41 -0.13
C ASP A 226 3.60 -34.73 1.13
N MET A 227 3.08 -35.50 2.09
CA MET A 227 2.51 -35.01 3.35
C MET A 227 3.58 -34.48 4.30
N LEU A 228 4.69 -35.22 4.42
CA LEU A 228 5.79 -34.91 5.33
C LEU A 228 6.47 -33.57 5.01
N LEU A 229 6.40 -33.10 3.76
CA LEU A 229 6.94 -31.80 3.37
C LEU A 229 5.87 -30.71 3.28
N SER A 230 4.70 -30.99 2.70
CA SER A 230 3.68 -29.96 2.46
C SER A 230 3.07 -29.41 3.76
N LEU A 231 2.70 -30.27 4.71
CA LEU A 231 2.04 -29.85 5.95
C LEU A 231 2.98 -29.05 6.89
N PRO A 232 4.25 -29.44 7.11
CA PRO A 232 5.16 -28.63 7.90
C PRO A 232 5.50 -27.29 7.27
N ILE A 233 5.60 -27.20 5.94
CA ILE A 233 5.82 -25.92 5.24
C ILE A 233 4.67 -24.97 5.53
N ILE A 234 3.43 -25.44 5.35
CA ILE A 234 2.22 -24.65 5.66
C ILE A 234 2.18 -24.26 7.14
N GLY A 235 2.46 -25.22 8.04
CA GLY A 235 2.48 -24.97 9.48
C GLY A 235 3.52 -23.91 9.86
N ALA A 236 4.70 -23.94 9.24
CA ALA A 236 5.75 -22.95 9.44
C ALA A 236 5.36 -21.57 8.89
N THR A 237 4.80 -21.48 7.67
CA THR A 237 4.34 -20.19 7.12
C THR A 237 3.21 -19.58 7.93
N ILE A 238 2.19 -20.38 8.31
CA ILE A 238 1.09 -19.91 9.17
C ILE A 238 1.63 -19.51 10.56
N GLY A 239 2.48 -20.33 11.18
CA GLY A 239 3.04 -20.03 12.49
C GLY A 239 3.88 -18.75 12.50
N PHE A 240 4.74 -18.56 11.49
CA PHE A 240 5.62 -17.40 11.43
C PHE A 240 4.90 -16.13 10.97
N PHE A 241 4.19 -16.16 9.84
CA PHE A 241 3.61 -14.96 9.24
C PHE A 241 2.25 -14.60 9.86
N LEU A 242 1.38 -15.58 10.11
CA LEU A 242 0.06 -15.30 10.66
C LEU A 242 0.07 -15.11 12.17
N VAL A 243 0.84 -15.90 12.91
CA VAL A 243 0.78 -15.86 14.38
C VAL A 243 1.84 -14.92 14.94
N TYR A 244 3.11 -15.11 14.60
CA TYR A 244 4.20 -14.30 15.16
C TYR A 244 4.23 -12.88 14.57
N TYR A 245 4.26 -12.75 13.24
CA TYR A 245 4.37 -11.43 12.60
C TYR A 245 3.13 -10.56 12.84
N ARG A 246 1.91 -11.11 12.66
CA ARG A 246 0.66 -10.38 12.94
C ARG A 246 0.57 -9.93 14.39
N SER A 247 0.92 -10.80 15.35
CA SER A 247 0.95 -10.45 16.78
C SER A 247 1.84 -9.24 17.06
N ARG A 248 3.04 -9.22 16.46
CA ARG A 248 3.99 -8.11 16.63
C ARG A 248 3.49 -6.82 16.00
N LYS A 249 2.83 -6.89 14.84
CA LYS A 249 2.34 -5.72 14.12
C LYS A 249 1.06 -5.13 14.73
N THR A 250 0.10 -5.96 15.12
CA THR A 250 -1.17 -5.51 15.72
C THR A 250 -1.09 -5.28 17.23
N ARG A 251 0.06 -5.59 17.85
CA ARG A 251 0.28 -5.55 19.31
C ARG A 251 -0.73 -6.40 20.10
N MET A 252 -1.31 -7.41 19.45
CA MET A 252 -2.21 -8.37 20.10
C MET A 252 -1.43 -9.61 20.55
N PRO A 253 -1.81 -10.27 21.65
CA PRO A 253 -1.12 -11.46 22.13
C PRO A 253 -1.29 -12.62 21.12
N TRP A 254 -0.16 -13.25 20.76
CA TRP A 254 -0.09 -14.32 19.76
C TRP A 254 -1.04 -15.49 20.01
N LYS A 255 -1.33 -15.80 21.28
CA LYS A 255 -2.25 -16.88 21.68
C LYS A 255 -3.67 -16.66 21.15
N ILE A 256 -4.14 -15.41 21.12
CA ILE A 256 -5.48 -15.09 20.63
C ILE A 256 -5.53 -15.23 19.11
N ILE A 257 -4.50 -14.77 18.41
CA ILE A 257 -4.41 -14.88 16.95
C ILE A 257 -4.33 -16.36 16.54
N LEU A 258 -3.51 -17.16 17.23
CA LEU A 258 -3.44 -18.61 17.01
C LEU A 258 -4.81 -19.27 17.18
N LEU A 259 -5.53 -18.94 18.26
CA LEU A 259 -6.87 -19.49 18.51
C LEU A 259 -7.84 -19.13 17.37
N GLN A 260 -7.86 -17.88 16.93
CA GLN A 260 -8.69 -17.43 15.81
C GLN A 260 -8.35 -18.20 14.52
N THR A 261 -7.06 -18.35 14.21
CA THR A 261 -6.63 -19.09 13.02
C THR A 261 -7.03 -20.56 13.10
N ILE A 262 -6.89 -21.21 14.26
CA ILE A 262 -7.32 -22.60 14.46
C ILE A 262 -8.83 -22.73 14.25
N ILE A 263 -9.64 -21.82 14.81
CA ILE A 263 -11.10 -21.85 14.63
C ILE A 263 -11.47 -21.78 13.15
N VAL A 264 -10.86 -20.87 12.38
CA VAL A 264 -11.12 -20.75 10.93
C VAL A 264 -10.75 -22.05 10.20
N ILE A 265 -9.59 -22.64 10.50
CA ILE A 265 -9.15 -23.90 9.89
C ILE A 265 -10.13 -25.02 10.24
N VAL A 266 -10.54 -25.15 11.51
CA VAL A 266 -11.47 -26.20 11.96
C VAL A 266 -12.81 -26.07 11.25
N VAL A 267 -13.36 -24.85 11.14
CA VAL A 267 -14.62 -24.60 10.42
C VAL A 267 -14.48 -24.97 8.94
N ALA A 268 -13.41 -24.53 8.29
CA ALA A 268 -13.17 -24.85 6.87
C ALA A 268 -13.07 -26.37 6.64
N VAL A 269 -12.30 -27.07 7.49
CA VAL A 269 -12.15 -28.53 7.42
C VAL A 269 -13.48 -29.24 7.70
N ALA A 270 -14.27 -28.78 8.68
CA ALA A 270 -15.57 -29.36 8.98
C ALA A 270 -16.55 -29.21 7.81
N VAL A 271 -16.58 -28.05 7.15
CA VAL A 271 -17.41 -27.83 5.96
C VAL A 271 -16.92 -28.71 4.80
N SER A 272 -15.61 -28.79 4.57
CA SER A 272 -15.02 -29.69 3.58
C SER A 272 -15.37 -31.16 3.83
N LEU A 273 -15.34 -31.61 5.09
CA LEU A 273 -15.72 -32.96 5.51
C LEU A 273 -17.20 -33.23 5.19
N LEU A 274 -18.10 -32.31 5.58
CA LEU A 274 -19.52 -32.44 5.31
C LEU A 274 -19.81 -32.56 3.81
N LEU A 275 -19.17 -31.73 2.99
CA LEU A 275 -19.33 -31.77 1.53
C LEU A 275 -18.70 -33.03 0.91
N GLY A 276 -17.54 -33.46 1.39
CA GLY A 276 -16.83 -34.62 0.88
C GLY A 276 -17.51 -35.96 1.20
N THR A 277 -18.23 -36.06 2.32
CA THR A 277 -18.99 -37.28 2.70
C THR A 277 -20.33 -37.44 1.98
N GLN A 278 -20.82 -36.40 1.30
CA GLN A 278 -22.05 -36.44 0.51
C GLN A 278 -21.83 -36.79 -0.96
N ILE A 279 -20.58 -36.96 -1.39
CA ILE A 279 -20.14 -37.38 -2.73
C ILE A 279 -19.69 -38.83 -2.65
#